data_AF-A0A7X7DB40-F1
#
_entry.id   AF-A0A7X7DB40-F1
#
_cell.length_a   1.000
_cell.length_b   1.000
_cell.length_c   1.000
_cell.angle_alpha   90.00
_cell.angle_beta   90.00
_cell.angle_gamma   90.00
#
_symmetry.space_group_name_H-M   'P 1'
#
loop_
_entity.id
_entity.type
_entity.pdbx_description
1 polymer ?
#
loop_
_entity_poly.entity_id
_entity_poly.type
_entity_poly.pdbx_seq_one_letter_code
_entity_poly.pdbx_strand_id
1 'polypeptide(L)'
;HASIGIRIHRAAGGPAGVPMYVAIDDNPTPWQFDHQIAPYLERWDAHLRGAGMSLGVYANAPTIDRCRGRGLGRYFWQHDWGSGGRLNPAAAIHQKAGKQWAVGGVMSDINDVYSVDYGQWEPVDLARIAQAAAGSLA
;
A
#
# COMPACT_ATOMS: atom_id res chain seq x y z
N HIS A 1 14.70 6.02 6.60
CA HIS A 1 13.96 4.82 6.15
C HIS A 1 14.12 4.55 4.65
N ALA A 2 13.87 5.53 3.76
CA ALA A 2 13.85 5.31 2.31
C ALA A 2 15.07 4.57 1.72
N SER A 3 16.29 5.04 1.99
CA SER A 3 17.51 4.39 1.48
C SER A 3 17.65 2.94 1.91
N ILE A 4 17.26 2.61 3.14
CA ILE A 4 17.31 1.25 3.69
C ILE A 4 16.25 0.37 2.99
N GLY A 5 15.01 0.86 2.87
CA GLY A 5 13.93 0.13 2.20
C GLY A 5 14.26 -0.18 0.75
N ILE A 6 14.72 0.83 -0.01
CA ILE A 6 15.13 0.68 -1.41
C ILE A 6 16.27 -0.34 -1.55
N ARG A 7 17.26 -0.31 -0.64
CA ARG A 7 18.35 -1.29 -0.63
C ARG A 7 17.84 -2.71 -0.40
N ILE A 8 16.94 -2.91 0.56
CA ILE A 8 16.35 -4.22 0.87
C ILE A 8 15.51 -4.73 -0.31
N HIS A 9 14.67 -3.88 -0.89
CA HIS A 9 13.87 -4.19 -2.08
C HIS A 9 14.75 -4.74 -3.22
N ARG A 10 15.83 -4.01 -3.55
CA ARG A 10 16.77 -4.43 -4.59
C ARG A 10 17.50 -5.73 -4.24
N ALA A 11 17.94 -5.87 -2.99
CA ALA A 11 18.61 -7.09 -2.54
C ALA A 11 17.69 -8.33 -2.58
N ALA A 12 16.38 -8.13 -2.44
CA ALA A 12 15.37 -9.17 -2.59
C ALA A 12 14.99 -9.46 -4.06
N GLY A 13 15.63 -8.81 -5.04
CA GLY A 13 15.31 -8.97 -6.47
C GLY A 13 14.14 -8.12 -6.96
N GLY A 14 13.69 -7.15 -6.16
CA GLY A 14 12.56 -6.30 -6.51
C GLY A 14 12.82 -5.44 -7.75
N PRO A 15 11.89 -5.39 -8.70
CA PRO A 15 12.07 -4.65 -9.94
C PRO A 15 12.01 -3.13 -9.72
N ALA A 16 12.49 -2.38 -10.70
CA ALA A 16 12.16 -0.96 -10.82
C ALA A 16 10.71 -0.81 -11.33
N GLY A 17 10.16 0.40 -11.28
CA GLY A 17 8.83 0.72 -11.81
C GLY A 17 7.65 0.34 -10.91
N VAL A 18 7.90 -0.38 -9.81
CA VAL A 18 6.85 -0.78 -8.84
C VAL A 18 6.84 0.13 -7.62
N PRO A 19 5.72 0.22 -6.88
CA PRO A 19 5.67 1.04 -5.69
C PRO A 19 6.33 0.39 -4.48
N MET A 20 6.63 1.21 -3.48
CA MET A 20 6.86 0.77 -2.12
C MET A 20 5.79 1.38 -1.21
N TYR A 21 5.05 0.53 -0.51
CA TYR A 21 4.06 0.97 0.48
C TYR A 21 4.76 1.41 1.76
N VAL A 22 4.79 2.71 2.02
CA VAL A 22 5.32 3.29 3.25
C VAL A 22 4.22 3.28 4.30
N ALA A 23 4.50 2.65 5.44
CA ALA A 23 3.54 2.49 6.52
C ALA A 23 3.40 3.75 7.38
N ILE A 24 2.17 4.20 7.51
CA ILE A 24 1.67 5.09 8.56
C ILE A 24 0.72 4.23 9.40
N ASP A 25 1.30 3.39 10.26
CA ASP A 25 0.57 2.44 11.10
C ASP A 25 0.00 3.14 12.36
N ASP A 26 -0.85 4.14 12.11
CA ASP A 26 -1.36 5.05 13.13
C ASP A 26 -2.75 5.55 12.75
N ASN A 27 -3.46 6.08 13.76
CA ASN A 27 -4.63 6.93 13.53
C ASN A 27 -4.29 8.40 13.81
N PRO A 28 -3.61 9.10 12.88
CA PRO A 28 -3.06 10.41 13.14
C PRO A 28 -4.12 11.50 13.17
N THR A 29 -3.88 12.50 14.02
CA THR A 29 -4.60 13.78 13.96
C THR A 29 -4.22 14.55 12.68
N PRO A 30 -5.05 15.51 12.24
CA PRO A 30 -4.71 16.39 11.12
C PRO A 30 -3.37 17.12 11.30
N TRP A 31 -3.08 17.56 12.53
CA TRP A 31 -1.83 18.24 12.84
C TRP A 31 -0.61 17.33 12.62
N GLN A 32 -0.66 16.08 13.10
CA GLN A 32 0.41 15.10 12.89
C GLN A 32 0.57 14.80 11.40
N PHE A 33 -0.54 14.75 10.66
CA PHE A 33 -0.47 14.61 9.21
C PHE A 33 0.32 15.75 8.57
N ASP A 34 -0.10 16.99 8.81
CA ASP A 34 0.46 18.16 8.12
C ASP A 34 1.92 18.44 8.52
N HIS A 35 2.29 18.17 9.78
CA HIS A 35 3.60 18.58 10.32
C HIS A 35 4.62 17.44 10.41
N GLN A 36 4.18 16.18 10.31
CA GLN A 36 5.06 15.03 10.48
C GLN A 36 4.97 14.07 9.29
N ILE A 37 3.76 13.59 8.97
CA ILE A 37 3.57 12.54 7.97
C ILE A 37 3.74 13.07 6.55
N ALA A 38 3.14 14.20 6.18
CA ALA A 38 3.28 14.75 4.84
C ALA A 38 4.75 15.06 4.50
N PRO A 39 5.53 15.78 5.34
CA PRO A 39 6.96 15.97 5.09
C PRO A 39 7.77 14.67 5.05
N TYR A 40 7.35 13.65 5.81
CA TYR A 40 7.97 12.33 5.76
C TYR A 40 7.71 11.61 4.44
N LEU A 41 6.47 11.60 3.96
CA LEU A 41 6.06 10.99 2.70
C LEU A 41 6.64 11.73 1.49
N GLU A 42 6.75 13.06 1.53
CA GLU A 42 7.40 13.87 0.48
C GLU A 42 8.87 13.46 0.30
N ARG A 43 9.62 13.29 1.40
CA ARG A 43 11.01 12.82 1.33
C ARG A 43 11.09 11.39 0.79
N TRP A 44 10.16 10.52 1.17
CA TRP A 44 10.07 9.17 0.61
C TRP A 44 9.80 9.20 -0.90
N ASP A 45 8.85 10.00 -1.36
CA ASP A 45 8.51 10.11 -2.78
C ASP A 45 9.72 10.57 -3.60
N ALA A 46 10.47 11.56 -3.12
CA ALA A 46 11.70 12.02 -3.77
C ALA A 46 12.75 10.90 -3.90
N HIS A 47 12.98 10.13 -2.82
CA HIS A 47 13.92 9.00 -2.85
C HIS A 47 13.46 7.87 -3.78
N LEU A 48 12.16 7.54 -3.77
CA LEU A 48 11.61 6.46 -4.60
C LEU A 48 11.68 6.85 -6.08
N ARG A 49 11.30 8.08 -6.44
CA ARG A 49 11.43 8.58 -7.81
C ARG A 49 12.88 8.54 -8.31
N GLY A 50 13.83 8.96 -7.47
CA GLY A 50 15.26 8.85 -7.78
C GLY A 50 15.75 7.40 -7.96
N ALA A 51 15.04 6.44 -7.40
CA ALA A 51 15.31 5.01 -7.56
C ALA A 51 14.49 4.34 -8.69
N GLY A 52 13.70 5.10 -9.45
CA GLY A 52 12.80 4.58 -10.49
C GLY A 52 11.58 3.84 -9.94
N MET A 53 11.14 4.17 -8.73
CA MET A 53 10.01 3.55 -8.01
C MET A 53 8.94 4.61 -7.70
N SER A 54 7.76 4.17 -7.28
CA SER A 54 6.63 5.06 -6.91
C SER A 54 6.30 4.98 -5.42
N LEU A 55 5.77 6.05 -4.85
CA LEU A 55 5.25 6.04 -3.48
C LEU A 55 3.88 5.31 -3.42
N GLY A 56 3.81 4.25 -2.62
CA GLY A 56 2.57 3.73 -2.06
C GLY A 56 2.45 4.10 -0.58
N VAL A 57 1.23 4.17 -0.05
CA VAL A 57 0.99 4.53 1.36
C VAL A 57 0.08 3.48 2.01
N TYR A 58 0.56 2.88 3.09
CA TYR A 58 -0.29 2.11 4.00
C TYR A 58 -0.81 3.05 5.09
N ALA A 59 -2.12 3.28 5.16
CA ALA A 59 -2.72 4.21 6.11
C ALA A 59 -4.24 4.02 6.24
N ASN A 60 -4.87 4.67 7.23
CA ASN A 60 -6.33 4.67 7.35
C ASN A 60 -7.03 5.56 6.31
N ALA A 61 -8.34 5.40 6.16
CA ALA A 61 -9.11 6.08 5.12
C ALA A 61 -9.01 7.62 5.16
N PRO A 62 -9.10 8.30 6.34
CA PRO A 62 -8.90 9.75 6.41
C PRO A 62 -7.48 10.21 6.03
N THR A 63 -6.45 9.43 6.36
CA THR A 63 -5.07 9.73 5.98
C THR A 63 -4.88 9.57 4.48
N ILE A 64 -5.46 8.54 3.87
CA ILE A 64 -5.47 8.37 2.41
C ILE A 64 -6.14 9.57 1.72
N ASP A 65 -7.27 10.07 2.24
CA ASP A 65 -7.93 11.25 1.68
C ASP A 65 -7.01 12.48 1.68
N ARG A 66 -6.27 12.69 2.78
CA ARG A 66 -5.31 13.81 2.89
C ARG A 66 -4.13 13.65 1.95
N CYS A 67 -3.58 12.44 1.84
CA CYS A 67 -2.55 12.11 0.87
C CYS A 67 -3.01 12.44 -0.56
N ARG A 68 -4.22 12.02 -0.94
CA ARG A 68 -4.81 12.33 -2.25
C ARG A 68 -5.00 13.83 -2.46
N GLY A 69 -5.49 14.54 -1.45
CA GLY A 69 -5.66 16.00 -1.49
C GLY A 69 -4.35 16.76 -1.73
N ARG A 70 -3.20 16.19 -1.34
CA ARG A 70 -1.85 16.75 -1.56
C ARG A 70 -1.10 16.15 -2.75
N GLY A 71 -1.67 15.18 -3.45
CA GLY A 71 -0.98 14.44 -4.51
C GLY A 71 0.19 13.57 -4.00
N LEU A 72 0.13 13.12 -2.75
CA LEU A 72 1.14 12.26 -2.14
C LEU A 72 0.76 10.79 -2.30
N GLY A 73 1.58 10.06 -3.04
CA GLY A 73 1.38 8.63 -3.31
C GLY A 73 0.45 8.36 -4.49
N ARG A 74 0.70 7.22 -5.15
CA ARG A 74 -0.10 6.71 -6.27
C ARG A 74 -0.86 5.44 -5.90
N TYR A 75 -0.34 4.68 -4.94
CA TYR A 75 -0.90 3.42 -4.49
C TYR A 75 -1.31 3.53 -3.01
N PHE A 76 -2.44 2.93 -2.63
CA PHE A 76 -2.96 3.02 -1.27
C PHE A 76 -3.36 1.64 -0.75
N TRP A 77 -2.81 1.29 0.41
CA TRP A 77 -3.17 0.10 1.17
C TRP A 77 -3.85 0.54 2.45
N GLN A 78 -5.15 0.33 2.55
CA GLN A 78 -5.92 0.78 3.70
C GLN A 78 -5.77 -0.17 4.89
N HIS A 79 -5.64 0.39 6.10
CA HIS A 79 -5.99 -0.31 7.35
C HIS A 79 -7.24 0.28 8.01
N ASP A 80 -7.84 -0.46 8.95
CA ASP A 80 -9.12 -0.09 9.54
C ASP A 80 -9.03 0.84 10.76
N TRP A 81 -7.86 0.95 11.40
CA TRP A 81 -7.71 1.80 12.59
C TRP A 81 -7.95 3.29 12.27
N GLY A 82 -9.09 3.82 12.74
CA GLY A 82 -9.51 5.20 12.45
C GLY A 82 -10.30 5.37 11.14
N SER A 83 -10.59 4.28 10.42
CA SER A 83 -11.35 4.33 9.16
C SER A 83 -12.88 4.33 9.36
N GLY A 84 -13.37 4.02 10.56
CA GLY A 84 -14.82 4.07 10.88
C GLY A 84 -15.69 3.16 10.01
N GLY A 85 -15.13 2.01 9.57
CA GLY A 85 -15.80 1.08 8.65
C GLY A 85 -15.84 1.52 7.18
N ARG A 86 -15.29 2.69 6.85
CA ARG A 86 -15.24 3.19 5.47
C ARG A 86 -14.07 2.58 4.72
N LEU A 87 -14.34 2.05 3.52
CA LEU A 87 -13.32 1.75 2.52
C LEU A 87 -13.08 2.99 1.65
N ASN A 88 -11.83 3.45 1.56
CA ASN A 88 -11.43 4.53 0.68
C ASN A 88 -11.52 4.06 -0.79
N PRO A 89 -12.22 4.76 -1.69
CA PRO A 89 -12.33 4.37 -3.10
C PRO A 89 -10.99 4.26 -3.84
N ALA A 90 -9.93 4.84 -3.30
CA ALA A 90 -8.59 4.79 -3.86
C ALA A 90 -7.74 3.61 -3.34
N ALA A 91 -8.23 2.86 -2.36
CA ALA A 91 -7.51 1.73 -1.80
C ALA A 91 -7.41 0.62 -2.84
N ALA A 92 -6.17 0.28 -3.25
CA ALA A 92 -5.89 -0.88 -4.08
C ALA A 92 -5.86 -2.17 -3.25
N ILE A 93 -5.52 -2.05 -1.96
CA ILE A 93 -5.44 -3.14 -1.00
C ILE A 93 -6.12 -2.70 0.31
N HIS A 94 -6.77 -3.61 1.03
CA HIS A 94 -7.39 -3.35 2.34
C HIS A 94 -7.06 -4.46 3.34
N GLN A 95 -6.33 -4.12 4.40
CA GLN A 95 -6.15 -4.99 5.55
C GLN A 95 -7.40 -5.00 6.41
N LYS A 96 -8.00 -6.18 6.60
CA LYS A 96 -9.23 -6.34 7.40
C LYS A 96 -8.84 -6.48 8.86
N ALA A 97 -9.15 -5.47 9.70
CA ALA A 97 -8.79 -5.53 11.10
C ALA A 97 -9.33 -6.78 11.80
N GLY A 98 -8.48 -7.43 12.58
CA GLY A 98 -8.81 -8.64 13.34
C GLY A 98 -9.00 -9.90 12.50
N LYS A 99 -8.87 -9.83 11.16
CA LYS A 99 -8.87 -11.03 10.32
C LYS A 99 -7.44 -11.49 10.10
N GLN A 100 -7.11 -12.64 10.69
CA GLN A 100 -5.83 -13.29 10.55
C GLN A 100 -6.02 -14.78 10.31
N TRP A 101 -5.03 -15.41 9.68
CA TRP A 101 -5.01 -16.86 9.49
C TRP A 101 -3.59 -17.42 9.63
N ALA A 102 -3.47 -18.65 10.12
CA ALA A 102 -2.19 -19.35 10.20
C ALA A 102 -1.89 -20.04 8.86
N VAL A 103 -0.84 -19.60 8.17
CA VAL A 103 -0.33 -20.24 6.94
C VAL A 103 1.01 -20.87 7.27
N GLY A 104 1.11 -22.20 7.18
CA GLY A 104 2.34 -22.92 7.58
C GLY A 104 2.73 -22.71 9.04
N GLY A 105 1.76 -22.44 9.93
CA GLY A 105 2.00 -22.16 11.35
C GLY A 105 2.35 -20.69 11.67
N VAL A 106 2.44 -19.81 10.67
CA VAL A 106 2.71 -18.38 10.86
C VAL A 106 1.40 -17.59 10.76
N MET A 107 1.08 -16.84 11.83
CA MET A 107 -0.07 -15.93 11.83
C MET A 107 0.17 -14.79 10.84
N SER A 108 -0.79 -14.59 9.93
CA SER A 108 -0.72 -13.61 8.85
C SER A 108 -2.00 -12.78 8.78
N ASP A 109 -1.86 -11.48 8.52
CA ASP A 109 -3.01 -10.59 8.30
C ASP A 109 -3.66 -10.84 6.95
N ILE A 110 -5.00 -10.79 6.93
CA ILE A 110 -5.77 -10.94 5.70
C ILE A 110 -5.97 -9.57 5.04
N ASN A 111 -5.67 -9.53 3.74
CA ASN A 111 -5.79 -8.35 2.90
C ASN A 111 -6.63 -8.67 1.67
N ASP A 112 -7.62 -7.84 1.39
CA ASP A 112 -8.40 -7.89 0.15
C ASP A 112 -7.72 -6.99 -0.90
N VAL A 113 -7.69 -7.43 -2.15
CA VAL A 113 -7.16 -6.65 -3.29
C VAL A 113 -8.33 -6.16 -4.15
N TYR A 114 -8.37 -4.86 -4.43
CA TYR A 114 -9.46 -4.19 -5.16
C TYR A 114 -9.04 -3.58 -6.50
N SER A 115 -7.74 -3.63 -6.83
CA SER A 115 -7.22 -3.14 -8.11
C SER A 115 -6.49 -4.26 -8.85
N VAL A 116 -6.57 -4.23 -10.18
CA VAL A 116 -5.77 -5.12 -11.05
C VAL A 116 -4.28 -4.78 -10.94
N ASP A 117 -3.94 -3.49 -10.92
CA ASP A 117 -2.61 -3.00 -10.58
C ASP A 117 -2.64 -2.49 -9.14
N TYR A 118 -2.10 -3.29 -8.23
CA TYR A 118 -1.93 -2.96 -6.82
C TYR A 118 -0.45 -2.82 -6.47
N GLY A 119 0.44 -2.72 -7.46
CA GLY A 119 1.87 -2.60 -7.25
C GLY A 119 2.61 -3.93 -7.06
N GLN A 120 2.05 -5.02 -7.58
CA GLN A 120 2.74 -6.31 -7.68
C GLN A 120 4.06 -6.20 -8.45
N TRP A 121 5.01 -7.09 -8.15
CA TRP A 121 6.31 -7.11 -8.83
C TRP A 121 6.23 -7.62 -10.26
N GLU A 122 5.41 -8.63 -10.49
CA GLU A 122 5.18 -9.15 -11.83
C GLU A 122 4.26 -8.23 -12.62
N PRO A 123 4.48 -8.08 -13.94
CA PRO A 123 3.56 -7.35 -14.80
C PRO A 123 2.13 -7.86 -14.66
N VAL A 124 1.16 -6.95 -14.85
CA VAL A 124 -0.25 -7.32 -14.93
C VAL A 124 -0.47 -8.26 -16.10
N ASP A 125 -0.88 -9.49 -15.79
CA ASP A 125 -1.33 -10.48 -16.77
C ASP A 125 -2.85 -10.62 -16.68
N LEU A 126 -3.56 -9.91 -17.56
CA LEU A 126 -5.03 -9.93 -17.62
C LEU A 126 -5.58 -11.30 -17.98
N ALA A 127 -4.85 -12.11 -18.75
CA ALA A 127 -5.30 -13.45 -19.12
C ALA A 127 -5.26 -14.38 -17.90
N ARG A 128 -4.19 -14.31 -17.11
CA ARG A 128 -4.09 -15.03 -15.84
C ARG A 128 -5.15 -14.61 -14.84
N ILE A 129 -5.41 -13.31 -14.71
CA ILE A 129 -6.46 -12.80 -13.81
C ILE A 129 -7.84 -13.32 -14.24
N ALA A 130 -8.14 -13.29 -15.54
CA ALA A 130 -9.40 -13.81 -16.06
C ALA A 130 -9.57 -15.33 -15.80
N GLN A 131 -8.51 -16.12 -15.96
CA GLN A 131 -8.54 -17.55 -15.66
C GLN A 131 -8.77 -17.83 -14.18
N ALA A 132 -8.11 -17.09 -13.28
CA ALA A 132 -8.31 -17.25 -11.84
C ALA A 132 -9.75 -16.92 -11.43
N ALA A 133 -10.33 -15.85 -11.98
CA ALA A 133 -11.72 -15.47 -11.71
C ALA A 133 -12.72 -16.54 -12.19
N ALA A 134 -12.48 -17.15 -13.35
CA ALA A 134 -13.31 -18.24 -13.87
C ALA A 134 -13.23 -19.51 -13.01
N GLY A 135 -12.05 -19.81 -12.44
CA GLY A 135 -11.85 -20.99 -11.59
C GLY A 135 -12.41 -20.85 -10.17
N SER A 136 -12.56 -19.62 -9.65
CA SER A 136 -13.16 -19.37 -8.32
C SER A 136 -14.69 -19.34 -8.31
N LEU A 137 -15.34 -19.45 -9.47
CA LEU A 137 -16.80 -19.51 -9.63
C LEU A 137 -17.33 -20.95 -9.79
N ALA A 138 -16.46 -21.96 -9.76
CA ALA A 138 -16.77 -23.38 -9.81
C ALA A 138 -16.60 -24.02 -8.42
#